data_AF-A0A524DHQ8-F1
#
_entry.id   AF-A0A524DHQ8-F1
#
_cell.length_a   1.000
_cell.length_b   1.000
_cell.length_c   1.000
_cell.angle_alpha   90.00
_cell.angle_beta   90.00
_cell.angle_gamma   90.00
#
_symmetry.space_group_name_H-M   'P 1'
#
loop_
_entity.id
_entity.type
_entity.pdbx_description
1 polymer ?
#
loop_
_entity_poly.entity_id
_entity_poly.type
_entity_poly.pdbx_seq_one_letter_code
_entity_poly.pdbx_strand_id
1 'polypeptide(L)'
;NFWVLIAHIAYFIVGTILIYTMQITTDGDLTIIEGTMMWATLLGVHAFGYFFYYYIDSIEGVTKGLIVHIAFYAAIIGWLIYAYTKVQEGIFYPLYPMILWGILIAFHSFISIKWDDILKGSLEMIERQFGGLDKYELRAKAKRLFFWQWSLMAHIAIYAVGLVLIGITMAIESVNIALLIHPAMGWGIAIAIHSSFYIIHLKNIQGFWKGTFAIHLATYISVGIYLIILNAMIGGYPFSAIALVGWGIGLGIHYIIAYVR
;
A
#
# COMPACT_ATOMS: atom_id res chain seq x y z
N ASN A 1 -21.73 7.39 -2.92
CA ASN A 1 -20.42 7.93 -2.47
C ASN A 1 -20.45 8.52 -1.06
N PHE A 2 -21.51 9.23 -0.66
CA PHE A 2 -21.69 9.74 0.72
C PHE A 2 -21.44 8.70 1.82
N TRP A 3 -21.92 7.46 1.64
CA TRP A 3 -21.71 6.36 2.58
C TRP A 3 -20.24 5.93 2.74
N VAL A 4 -19.39 6.13 1.73
CA VAL A 4 -17.95 5.86 1.82
C VAL A 4 -17.26 6.92 2.69
N LEU A 5 -17.66 8.19 2.56
CA LEU A 5 -17.19 9.27 3.43
C LEU A 5 -17.63 9.04 4.87
N ILE A 6 -18.90 8.68 5.09
CA ILE A 6 -19.43 8.33 6.42
C ILE A 6 -18.67 7.12 7.01
N ALA A 7 -18.41 6.08 6.22
CA ALA A 7 -17.63 4.92 6.67
C ALA A 7 -16.18 5.27 7.03
N HIS A 8 -15.54 6.17 6.28
CA HIS A 8 -14.22 6.69 6.63
C HIS A 8 -14.29 7.49 7.93
N ILE A 9 -15.22 8.44 8.07
CA ILE A 9 -15.40 9.22 9.29
C ILE A 9 -15.65 8.30 10.50
N ALA A 10 -16.49 7.28 10.35
CA ALA A 10 -16.76 6.28 11.38
C ALA A 10 -15.51 5.46 11.72
N TYR A 11 -14.73 5.02 10.73
CA TYR A 11 -13.45 4.35 10.94
C TYR A 11 -12.46 5.24 11.71
N PHE A 12 -12.40 6.53 11.38
CA PHE A 12 -11.56 7.50 12.09
C PHE A 12 -12.02 7.73 13.55
N ILE A 13 -13.33 7.79 13.80
CA ILE A 13 -13.88 7.86 15.16
C ILE A 13 -13.53 6.60 15.95
N VAL A 14 -13.74 5.41 15.38
CA VAL A 14 -13.42 4.12 16.02
C VAL A 14 -11.92 3.99 16.26
N GLY A 15 -11.08 4.33 15.28
CA GLY A 15 -9.63 4.34 15.42
C GLY A 15 -9.15 5.30 16.51
N THR A 16 -9.75 6.49 16.61
CA THR A 16 -9.48 7.45 17.70
C THR A 16 -9.85 6.86 19.06
N ILE A 17 -11.05 6.27 19.19
CA ILE A 17 -11.49 5.62 20.43
C ILE A 17 -10.54 4.46 20.81
N LEU A 18 -10.15 3.63 19.85
CA LEU A 18 -9.25 2.50 20.08
C LEU A 18 -7.86 2.96 20.55
N ILE A 19 -7.34 4.05 19.97
CA ILE A 19 -6.06 4.64 20.39
C ILE A 19 -6.16 5.23 21.79
N TYR A 20 -7.24 5.93 22.10
CA TYR A 20 -7.52 6.39 23.47
C TYR A 20 -7.54 5.22 24.45
N THR A 21 -8.15 4.09 24.10
CA THR A 21 -8.20 2.91 24.96
C THR A 21 -6.87 2.16 25.05
N MET A 22 -6.05 2.19 23.99
CA MET A 22 -4.73 1.53 23.95
C MET A 22 -3.64 2.36 24.63
N GLN A 23 -3.65 3.70 24.52
CA GLN A 23 -2.70 4.56 25.23
C GLN A 23 -2.93 4.60 26.75
N ILE A 24 -4.12 4.26 27.23
CA ILE A 24 -4.33 3.98 28.67
C ILE A 24 -3.53 2.73 29.11
N THR A 25 -3.07 1.89 28.18
CA THR A 25 -2.35 0.64 28.45
C THR A 25 -0.88 0.60 28.03
N THR A 26 -0.38 1.61 27.31
CA THR A 26 1.02 1.65 26.85
C THR A 26 1.60 3.07 26.92
N ASP A 27 2.70 3.23 27.67
CA ASP A 27 3.54 4.44 27.78
C ASP A 27 4.15 4.82 26.41
N GLY A 28 3.38 5.46 25.53
CA GLY A 28 3.86 5.93 24.22
C GLY A 28 4.21 7.41 24.21
N ASP A 29 5.30 7.77 23.51
CA ASP A 29 5.93 9.11 23.47
C ASP A 29 5.12 10.25 22.82
N LEU A 30 3.92 10.00 22.30
CA LEU A 30 3.01 11.04 21.81
C LEU A 30 1.89 11.27 22.81
N THR A 31 1.71 12.52 23.23
CA THR A 31 0.58 12.91 24.07
C THR A 31 -0.73 12.66 23.33
N ILE A 32 -1.80 12.41 24.09
CA ILE A 32 -3.17 12.21 23.57
C ILE A 32 -3.57 13.35 22.60
N ILE A 33 -3.14 14.57 22.89
CA ILE A 33 -3.42 15.75 22.05
C ILE A 33 -2.71 15.62 20.70
N GLU A 34 -1.43 15.25 20.68
CA GLU A 34 -0.65 15.08 19.45
C GLU A 34 -1.20 13.92 18.61
N GLY A 35 -1.52 12.79 19.23
CA GLY A 35 -2.19 11.68 18.56
C GLY A 35 -3.51 12.11 17.91
N THR A 36 -4.35 12.81 18.66
CA THR A 36 -5.65 13.31 18.15
C THR A 36 -5.46 14.28 16.98
N MET A 37 -4.49 15.19 17.06
CA MET A 37 -4.20 16.16 16.01
C MET A 37 -3.63 15.49 14.74
N MET A 38 -2.81 14.45 14.89
CA MET A 38 -2.31 13.64 13.76
C MET A 38 -3.48 12.97 13.04
N TRP A 39 -4.37 12.30 13.78
CA TRP A 39 -5.56 11.67 13.21
C TRP A 39 -6.53 12.66 12.57
N ALA A 40 -6.75 13.82 13.19
CA ALA A 40 -7.56 14.89 12.61
C ALA A 40 -6.97 15.40 11.29
N THR A 41 -5.63 15.50 11.20
CA THR A 41 -4.93 15.87 9.96
C THR A 41 -5.17 14.82 8.87
N LEU A 42 -5.02 13.53 9.19
CA LEU A 42 -5.28 12.43 8.26
C LEU A 42 -6.73 12.43 7.77
N LEU A 43 -7.69 12.62 8.67
CA LEU A 43 -9.10 12.76 8.33
C LEU A 43 -9.34 13.97 7.41
N GLY A 44 -8.73 15.10 7.72
CA GLY A 44 -8.81 16.32 6.91
C GLY A 44 -8.32 16.10 5.48
N VAL A 45 -7.21 15.39 5.30
CA VAL A 45 -6.69 15.03 3.97
C VAL A 45 -7.65 14.09 3.23
N HIS A 46 -8.25 13.11 3.91
CA HIS A 46 -9.24 12.22 3.28
C HIS A 46 -10.52 12.96 2.89
N ALA A 47 -11.02 13.85 3.74
CA ALA A 47 -12.18 14.69 3.45
C ALA A 47 -11.89 15.63 2.28
N PHE A 48 -10.71 16.27 2.26
CA PHE A 48 -10.21 17.05 1.13
C PHE A 48 -10.18 16.21 -0.15
N GLY A 49 -9.56 15.03 -0.11
CA GLY A 49 -9.48 14.14 -1.27
C GLY A 49 -10.85 13.71 -1.79
N TYR A 50 -11.78 13.40 -0.90
CA TYR A 50 -13.16 13.09 -1.27
C TYR A 50 -13.86 14.27 -1.94
N PHE A 51 -13.82 15.47 -1.32
CA PHE A 51 -14.41 16.66 -1.89
C PHE A 51 -13.80 16.99 -3.26
N PHE A 52 -12.48 17.00 -3.32
CA PHE A 52 -11.73 17.33 -4.52
C PHE A 52 -12.00 16.35 -5.66
N TYR A 53 -12.07 15.05 -5.36
CA TYR A 53 -12.29 14.03 -6.38
C TYR A 53 -13.71 14.06 -6.93
N TYR A 54 -14.72 14.23 -6.08
CA TYR A 54 -16.13 14.07 -6.45
C TYR A 54 -16.89 15.36 -6.77
N TYR A 55 -16.38 16.53 -6.39
CA TYR A 55 -17.11 17.80 -6.55
C TYR A 55 -16.39 18.82 -7.42
N ILE A 56 -15.14 18.58 -7.83
CA ILE A 56 -14.40 19.48 -8.74
C ILE A 56 -14.20 18.82 -10.09
N ASP A 57 -15.14 18.93 -11.01
CA ASP A 57 -15.06 18.22 -12.30
C ASP A 57 -14.12 18.85 -13.34
N SER A 58 -13.63 20.08 -13.07
CA SER A 58 -12.74 20.82 -13.98
C SER A 58 -11.31 20.26 -14.08
N ILE A 59 -10.93 19.32 -13.20
CA ILE A 59 -9.59 18.75 -13.13
C ILE A 59 -9.66 17.25 -13.41
N GLU A 60 -8.75 16.77 -14.25
CA GLU A 60 -8.67 15.35 -14.58
C GLU A 60 -8.32 14.49 -13.34
N GLY A 61 -8.88 13.28 -13.27
CA GLY A 61 -8.69 12.34 -12.16
C GLY A 61 -7.23 12.03 -11.80
N VAL A 62 -6.32 12.02 -12.79
CA VAL A 62 -4.89 11.74 -12.55
C VAL A 62 -4.21 12.93 -11.85
N THR A 63 -4.45 14.14 -12.35
CA THR A 63 -4.01 15.38 -11.70
C THR A 63 -4.62 15.54 -10.31
N LYS A 64 -5.89 15.16 -10.14
CA LYS A 64 -6.52 15.09 -8.81
C LYS A 64 -5.76 14.15 -7.88
N GLY A 65 -5.42 12.97 -8.37
CA GLY A 65 -4.60 12.00 -7.65
C GLY A 65 -3.29 12.63 -7.17
N LEU A 66 -2.53 13.29 -8.06
CA LEU A 66 -1.28 13.96 -7.71
C LEU A 66 -1.47 15.00 -6.58
N ILE A 67 -2.47 15.87 -6.71
CA ILE A 67 -2.73 16.93 -5.71
C ILE A 67 -3.06 16.32 -4.34
N VAL A 68 -3.89 15.28 -4.31
CA VAL A 68 -4.23 14.59 -3.06
C VAL A 68 -3.00 13.92 -2.42
N HIS A 69 -2.13 13.30 -3.22
CA HIS A 69 -0.89 12.70 -2.69
C HIS A 69 0.09 13.77 -2.18
N ILE A 70 0.21 14.92 -2.84
CA ILE A 70 1.01 16.06 -2.34
C ILE A 70 0.45 16.57 -1.02
N ALA A 71 -0.86 16.74 -0.90
CA ALA A 71 -1.51 17.18 0.33
C ALA A 71 -1.30 16.19 1.49
N PHE A 72 -1.45 14.90 1.22
CA PHE A 72 -1.16 13.83 2.17
C PHE A 72 0.30 13.85 2.60
N TYR A 73 1.22 14.02 1.65
CA TYR A 73 2.64 14.07 1.95
C TYR A 73 3.03 15.27 2.81
N ALA A 74 2.55 16.46 2.46
CA ALA A 74 2.80 17.67 3.26
C ALA A 74 2.32 17.50 4.71
N ALA A 75 1.15 16.89 4.89
CA ALA A 75 0.63 16.55 6.22
C ALA A 75 1.54 15.56 6.98
N ILE A 76 1.90 14.44 6.36
CA ILE A 76 2.73 13.39 7.00
C ILE A 76 4.14 13.90 7.32
N ILE A 77 4.81 14.60 6.40
CA ILE A 77 6.15 15.16 6.68
C ILE A 77 6.08 16.14 7.85
N GLY A 78 5.05 17.00 7.88
CA GLY A 78 4.87 17.95 8.97
C GLY A 78 4.86 17.24 10.33
N TRP A 79 4.14 16.11 10.43
CA TRP A 79 4.12 15.27 11.61
C TRP A 79 5.45 14.55 11.89
N LEU A 80 6.15 14.06 10.87
CA LEU A 80 7.45 13.43 11.03
C LEU A 80 8.52 14.41 11.53
N ILE A 81 8.55 15.62 10.98
CA ILE A 81 9.44 16.70 11.43
C ILE A 81 9.08 17.10 12.86
N TYR A 82 7.79 17.26 13.17
CA TYR A 82 7.34 17.56 14.52
C TYR A 82 7.77 16.49 15.53
N ALA A 83 7.52 15.21 15.23
CA ALA A 83 7.94 14.09 16.07
C ALA A 83 9.47 14.09 16.27
N TYR A 84 10.23 14.36 15.21
CA TYR A 84 11.69 14.47 15.31
C TYR A 84 12.14 15.56 16.29
N THR A 85 11.43 16.71 16.37
CA THR A 85 11.75 17.75 17.37
C THR A 85 11.54 17.31 18.82
N LYS A 86 10.77 16.24 19.06
CA LYS A 86 10.41 15.75 20.39
C LYS A 86 11.31 14.63 20.88
N VAL A 87 11.55 13.64 20.02
CA VAL A 87 12.23 12.40 20.43
C VAL A 87 13.76 12.53 20.33
N GLN A 88 14.28 13.44 19.50
CA GLN A 88 15.73 13.60 19.20
C GLN A 88 16.43 12.27 18.84
N GLU A 89 15.67 11.25 18.44
CA GLU A 89 16.20 10.03 17.85
C GLU A 89 16.83 10.34 16.49
N GLY A 90 17.84 9.56 16.11
CA GLY A 90 18.82 9.84 15.06
C GLY A 90 18.31 10.62 13.83
N ILE A 91 19.21 11.44 13.26
CA ILE A 91 18.98 12.33 12.10
C ILE A 91 18.26 11.63 10.93
N PHE A 92 18.37 10.32 10.81
CA PHE A 92 17.80 9.53 9.72
C PHE A 92 16.31 9.21 9.84
N TYR A 93 15.68 9.33 11.01
CA TYR A 93 14.28 8.94 11.22
C TYR A 93 13.28 9.67 10.29
N PRO A 94 13.35 11.01 10.10
CA PRO A 94 12.45 11.69 9.15
C PRO A 94 12.97 11.65 7.70
N LEU A 95 14.26 11.42 7.49
CA LEU A 95 14.88 11.55 6.16
C LEU A 95 14.47 10.42 5.20
N TYR A 96 14.49 9.16 5.64
CA TYR A 96 14.16 8.07 4.71
C TYR A 96 12.70 8.08 4.27
N PRO A 97 11.67 8.33 5.12
CA PRO A 97 10.31 8.48 4.64
C PRO A 97 10.21 9.64 3.64
N MET A 98 10.81 10.80 3.94
CA MET A 98 10.80 11.94 3.02
C MET A 98 11.37 11.60 1.63
N ILE A 99 12.47 10.86 1.58
CA ILE A 99 13.06 10.43 0.29
C ILE A 99 12.10 9.48 -0.45
N LEU A 100 11.56 8.46 0.23
CA LEU A 100 10.66 7.47 -0.39
C LEU A 100 9.37 8.10 -0.92
N TRP A 101 8.78 9.00 -0.15
CA TRP A 101 7.61 9.74 -0.58
C TRP A 101 7.92 10.77 -1.68
N GLY A 102 9.11 11.39 -1.66
CA GLY A 102 9.58 12.25 -2.76
C GLY A 102 9.66 11.49 -4.09
N ILE A 103 10.15 10.25 -4.07
CA ILE A 103 10.15 9.35 -5.23
C ILE A 103 8.72 9.10 -5.71
N LEU A 104 7.79 8.81 -4.80
CA LEU A 104 6.39 8.61 -5.16
C LEU A 104 5.76 9.84 -5.83
N ILE A 105 6.06 11.04 -5.33
CA ILE A 105 5.58 12.29 -5.95
C ILE A 105 6.17 12.47 -7.35
N ALA A 106 7.47 12.19 -7.53
CA ALA A 106 8.09 12.23 -8.85
C ALA A 106 7.39 11.26 -9.82
N PHE A 107 7.05 10.05 -9.35
CA PHE A 107 6.26 9.07 -10.12
C PHE A 107 4.86 9.59 -10.48
N HIS A 108 4.09 10.08 -9.50
CA HIS A 108 2.76 10.64 -9.76
C HIS A 108 2.80 11.86 -10.69
N SER A 109 3.83 12.70 -10.57
CA SER A 109 4.03 13.87 -11.44
C SER A 109 4.34 13.42 -12.86
N PHE A 110 5.25 12.46 -13.03
CA PHE A 110 5.57 11.89 -14.33
C PHE A 110 4.33 11.32 -15.02
N ILE A 111 3.54 10.51 -14.32
CA ILE A 111 2.30 9.93 -14.83
C ILE A 111 1.31 11.04 -15.22
N SER A 112 1.15 12.06 -14.38
CA SER A 112 0.21 13.16 -14.66
C SER A 112 0.61 13.94 -15.91
N ILE A 113 1.91 14.20 -16.11
CA ILE A 113 2.43 14.92 -17.28
C ILE A 113 2.31 14.07 -18.55
N LYS A 114 2.50 12.76 -18.46
CA LYS A 114 2.53 11.83 -19.60
C LYS A 114 1.23 11.07 -19.81
N TRP A 115 0.15 11.51 -19.14
CA TRP A 115 -1.07 10.73 -19.04
C TRP A 115 -1.70 10.38 -20.40
N ASP A 116 -1.76 11.32 -21.34
CA ASP A 116 -2.38 11.09 -22.65
C ASP A 116 -1.63 10.03 -23.47
N ASP A 117 -0.30 10.13 -23.54
CA ASP A 117 0.56 9.16 -24.24
C ASP A 117 0.43 7.76 -23.62
N ILE A 118 0.47 7.73 -22.29
CA ILE A 118 0.33 6.54 -21.47
C ILE A 118 -1.04 5.86 -21.69
N LEU A 119 -2.11 6.65 -21.67
CA LEU A 119 -3.47 6.16 -21.80
C LEU A 119 -3.68 5.60 -23.20
N LYS A 120 -3.16 6.28 -24.23
CA LYS A 120 -3.20 5.82 -25.62
C LYS A 120 -2.52 4.44 -25.76
N GLY A 121 -1.29 4.29 -25.26
CA GLY A 121 -0.59 3.00 -25.32
C GLY A 121 -1.33 1.88 -24.57
N SER A 122 -1.93 2.21 -23.42
CA SER A 122 -2.74 1.25 -22.64
C SER A 122 -4.01 0.84 -23.38
N LEU A 123 -4.67 1.76 -24.08
CA LEU A 123 -5.85 1.47 -24.90
C LEU A 123 -5.51 0.53 -26.05
N GLU A 124 -4.44 0.81 -26.80
CA GLU A 124 -3.98 -0.03 -27.92
C GLU A 124 -3.65 -1.46 -27.46
N MET A 125 -3.05 -1.62 -26.28
CA MET A 125 -2.75 -2.93 -25.71
C MET A 125 -4.02 -3.72 -25.35
N ILE A 126 -4.98 -3.09 -24.65
CA ILE A 126 -6.25 -3.74 -24.27
C ILE A 126 -7.07 -4.09 -25.52
N GLU A 127 -7.10 -3.22 -26.52
CA GLU A 127 -7.85 -3.43 -27.76
C GLU A 127 -7.34 -4.66 -28.52
N ARG A 128 -6.01 -4.82 -28.61
CA ARG A 128 -5.39 -6.02 -29.20
C ARG A 128 -5.71 -7.30 -28.42
N GLN A 129 -5.82 -7.20 -27.09
CA GLN A 129 -5.95 -8.37 -26.22
C GLN A 129 -7.40 -8.85 -26.05
N PHE A 130 -8.37 -7.92 -26.06
CA PHE A 130 -9.76 -8.20 -25.68
C PHE A 130 -10.78 -7.76 -26.73
N GLY A 131 -10.37 -7.57 -27.99
CA GLY A 131 -11.14 -6.92 -29.07
C GLY A 131 -12.67 -7.11 -29.06
N GLY A 132 -13.40 -6.09 -29.52
CA GLY A 132 -14.87 -6.07 -29.52
C GLY A 132 -15.50 -5.45 -28.27
N LEU A 133 -14.70 -4.87 -27.38
CA LEU A 133 -15.19 -4.03 -26.27
C LEU A 133 -15.68 -2.68 -26.79
N ASP A 134 -16.71 -2.13 -26.15
CA ASP A 134 -17.09 -0.74 -26.42
C ASP A 134 -16.03 0.25 -25.88
N LYS A 135 -16.10 1.50 -26.31
CA LYS A 135 -15.12 2.55 -25.95
C LYS A 135 -15.04 2.80 -24.44
N TYR A 136 -16.15 2.68 -23.72
CA TYR A 136 -16.20 2.91 -22.28
C TYR A 136 -15.55 1.74 -21.53
N GLU A 137 -15.90 0.50 -21.88
CA GLU A 137 -15.32 -0.71 -21.30
C GLU A 137 -13.81 -0.81 -21.58
N LEU A 138 -13.40 -0.51 -22.81
CA LEU A 138 -12.01 -0.46 -23.22
C LEU A 138 -11.22 0.53 -22.34
N ARG A 139 -11.75 1.74 -22.18
CA ARG A 139 -11.10 2.78 -21.36
C ARG A 139 -11.07 2.42 -19.88
N ALA A 140 -12.12 1.81 -19.35
CA ALA A 140 -12.15 1.36 -17.96
C ALA A 140 -11.12 0.26 -17.68
N LYS A 141 -11.02 -0.75 -18.56
CA LYS A 141 -10.02 -1.81 -18.46
C LYS A 141 -8.60 -1.29 -18.61
N ALA A 142 -8.35 -0.39 -19.57
CA ALA A 142 -7.04 0.22 -19.78
C ALA A 142 -6.58 1.00 -18.54
N LYS A 143 -7.44 1.87 -17.99
CA LYS A 143 -7.15 2.61 -16.75
C LYS A 143 -6.86 1.67 -15.57
N ARG A 144 -7.63 0.58 -15.43
CA ARG A 144 -7.46 -0.38 -14.33
C ARG A 144 -6.16 -1.18 -14.46
N LEU A 145 -5.85 -1.71 -15.65
CA LEU A 145 -4.60 -2.44 -15.87
C LEU A 145 -3.39 -1.52 -15.62
N PHE A 146 -3.46 -0.30 -16.17
CA PHE A 146 -2.46 0.74 -15.94
C PHE A 146 -2.26 1.01 -14.45
N PHE A 147 -3.34 1.26 -13.70
CA PHE A 147 -3.26 1.53 -12.27
C PHE A 147 -2.46 0.45 -11.52
N TRP A 148 -2.75 -0.83 -11.79
CA TRP A 148 -2.07 -1.92 -11.10
C TRP A 148 -0.63 -2.14 -11.57
N GLN A 149 -0.35 -1.95 -12.86
CA GLN A 149 1.02 -1.96 -13.37
C GLN A 149 1.87 -0.91 -12.67
N TRP A 150 1.36 0.31 -12.57
CA TRP A 150 2.08 1.43 -11.97
C TRP A 150 2.18 1.32 -10.47
N SER A 151 1.11 0.88 -9.80
CA SER A 151 1.16 0.55 -8.38
C SER A 151 2.26 -0.48 -8.10
N LEU A 152 2.36 -1.54 -8.91
CA LEU A 152 3.43 -2.54 -8.75
C LEU A 152 4.83 -1.94 -8.97
N MET A 153 5.03 -1.16 -10.04
CA MET A 153 6.32 -0.51 -10.31
C MET A 153 6.74 0.45 -9.18
N ALA A 154 5.80 1.23 -8.65
CA ALA A 154 6.04 2.12 -7.52
C ALA A 154 6.47 1.32 -6.28
N HIS A 155 5.77 0.23 -5.94
CA HIS A 155 6.14 -0.61 -4.80
C HIS A 155 7.52 -1.25 -4.97
N ILE A 156 7.89 -1.71 -6.17
CA ILE A 156 9.22 -2.24 -6.46
C ILE A 156 10.30 -1.15 -6.28
N ALA A 157 10.06 0.06 -6.79
CA ALA A 157 10.99 1.17 -6.67
C ALA A 157 11.20 1.59 -5.21
N ILE A 158 10.12 1.76 -4.45
CA ILE A 158 10.21 2.10 -3.03
C ILE A 158 10.82 0.96 -2.23
N TYR A 159 10.55 -0.30 -2.57
CA TYR A 159 11.20 -1.43 -1.94
C TYR A 159 12.72 -1.39 -2.10
N ALA A 160 13.20 -1.23 -3.34
CA ALA A 160 14.63 -1.20 -3.62
C ALA A 160 15.33 -0.03 -2.91
N VAL A 161 14.77 1.18 -3.03
CA VAL A 161 15.37 2.37 -2.39
C VAL A 161 15.19 2.31 -0.88
N GLY A 162 14.01 1.92 -0.41
CA GLY A 162 13.67 1.84 1.01
C GLY A 162 14.54 0.87 1.77
N LEU A 163 14.84 -0.31 1.21
CA LEU A 163 15.77 -1.23 1.85
C LEU A 163 17.19 -0.70 1.94
N VAL A 164 17.67 0.01 0.91
CA VAL A 164 18.99 0.66 0.98
C VAL A 164 18.99 1.72 2.07
N LEU A 165 17.98 2.59 2.12
CA LEU A 165 17.91 3.65 3.11
C LEU A 165 17.78 3.10 4.54
N ILE A 166 16.90 2.12 4.77
CA ILE A 166 16.75 1.47 6.08
C ILE A 166 18.05 0.77 6.47
N GLY A 167 18.72 0.08 5.55
CA GLY A 167 20.01 -0.55 5.81
C GLY A 167 21.11 0.44 6.20
N ILE A 168 21.16 1.60 5.53
CA ILE A 168 22.06 2.70 5.90
C ILE A 168 21.73 3.23 7.30
N THR A 169 20.44 3.48 7.60
CA THR A 169 20.00 3.93 8.92
C THR A 169 20.44 2.95 10.00
N MET A 170 20.15 1.66 9.82
CA MET A 170 20.53 0.61 10.76
C MET A 170 22.05 0.54 10.97
N ALA A 171 22.84 0.70 9.91
CA ALA A 171 24.30 0.72 10.01
C ALA A 171 24.81 1.93 10.81
N ILE A 172 24.24 3.11 10.60
CA ILE A 172 24.59 4.33 11.35
C ILE A 172 24.20 4.21 12.82
N GLU A 173 23.00 3.70 13.09
CA GLU A 173 22.44 3.53 14.43
C GLU A 173 22.97 2.28 15.16
N SER A 174 23.90 1.54 14.54
CA SER A 174 24.48 0.31 15.08
C SER A 174 23.42 -0.76 15.43
N VAL A 175 22.29 -0.74 14.72
CA VAL A 175 21.25 -1.76 14.80
C VAL A 175 21.71 -3.01 14.06
N ASN A 176 21.41 -4.19 14.59
CA ASN A 176 21.76 -5.46 13.95
C ASN A 176 21.15 -5.55 12.54
N ILE A 177 22.00 -5.50 11.51
CA ILE A 177 21.59 -5.54 10.09
C ILE A 177 20.81 -6.80 9.72
N ALA A 178 20.93 -7.89 10.47
CA ALA A 178 20.11 -9.09 10.27
C ALA A 178 18.61 -8.80 10.40
N LEU A 179 18.22 -7.77 11.17
CA LEU A 179 16.83 -7.35 11.32
C LEU A 179 16.27 -6.67 10.06
N LEU A 180 17.11 -6.31 9.07
CA LEU A 180 16.67 -5.78 7.77
C LEU A 180 15.79 -6.79 7.00
N ILE A 181 15.88 -8.07 7.35
CA ILE A 181 15.01 -9.10 6.79
C ILE A 181 13.53 -8.85 7.07
N HIS A 182 13.17 -8.22 8.19
CA HIS A 182 11.77 -7.92 8.54
C HIS A 182 11.14 -6.92 7.56
N PRO A 183 11.69 -5.70 7.35
CA PRO A 183 11.17 -4.80 6.33
C PRO A 183 11.32 -5.40 4.92
N ALA A 184 12.39 -6.15 4.62
CA ALA A 184 12.52 -6.81 3.32
C ALA A 184 11.38 -7.77 3.02
N MET A 185 11.07 -8.67 3.95
CA MET A 185 9.98 -9.64 3.77
C MET A 185 8.60 -8.98 3.85
N GLY A 186 8.40 -8.01 4.75
CA GLY A 186 7.15 -7.26 4.86
C GLY A 186 6.77 -6.55 3.56
N TRP A 187 7.73 -5.86 2.94
CA TRP A 187 7.51 -5.23 1.64
C TRP A 187 7.44 -6.25 0.49
N GLY A 188 8.20 -7.34 0.57
CA GLY A 188 8.11 -8.45 -0.39
C GLY A 188 6.70 -9.05 -0.45
N ILE A 189 6.01 -9.17 0.69
CA ILE A 189 4.60 -9.59 0.75
C ILE A 189 3.71 -8.58 0.02
N ALA A 190 3.88 -7.28 0.26
CA ALA A 190 3.13 -6.24 -0.45
C ALA A 190 3.33 -6.30 -1.97
N ILE A 191 4.58 -6.48 -2.43
CA ILE A 191 4.89 -6.67 -3.85
C ILE A 191 4.20 -7.92 -4.40
N ALA A 192 4.21 -9.04 -3.68
CA ALA A 192 3.53 -10.26 -4.13
C ALA A 192 2.02 -10.04 -4.30
N ILE A 193 1.39 -9.35 -3.34
CA ILE A 193 -0.04 -9.00 -3.41
C ILE A 193 -0.31 -8.07 -4.60
N HIS A 194 0.44 -6.99 -4.78
CA HIS A 194 0.28 -6.08 -5.92
C HIS A 194 0.53 -6.78 -7.27
N SER A 195 1.48 -7.71 -7.31
CA SER A 195 1.74 -8.55 -8.49
C SER A 195 0.53 -9.41 -8.83
N SER A 196 -0.16 -9.97 -7.82
CA SER A 196 -1.37 -10.76 -8.03
C SER A 196 -2.51 -9.91 -8.63
N PHE A 197 -2.73 -8.69 -8.14
CA PHE A 197 -3.72 -7.77 -8.73
C PHE A 197 -3.38 -7.40 -10.17
N TYR A 198 -2.11 -7.11 -10.45
CA TYR A 198 -1.66 -6.86 -11.80
C TYR A 198 -1.91 -8.05 -12.72
N ILE A 199 -1.56 -9.27 -12.29
CA ILE A 199 -1.79 -10.51 -13.06
C ILE A 199 -3.29 -10.76 -13.29
N ILE A 200 -4.14 -10.55 -12.28
CA ILE A 200 -5.59 -10.69 -12.39
C ILE A 200 -6.14 -9.82 -13.53
N HIS A 201 -5.68 -8.56 -13.60
CA HIS A 201 -6.14 -7.66 -14.66
C HIS A 201 -5.47 -7.92 -16.00
N LEU A 202 -4.17 -8.22 -16.01
CA LEU A 202 -3.41 -8.54 -17.22
C LEU A 202 -3.97 -9.77 -17.91
N LYS A 203 -4.30 -10.83 -17.15
CA LYS A 203 -4.86 -12.07 -17.68
C LYS A 203 -6.39 -12.08 -17.71
N ASN A 204 -7.03 -10.97 -17.34
CA ASN A 204 -8.49 -10.84 -17.26
C ASN A 204 -9.14 -12.03 -16.53
N ILE A 205 -8.59 -12.37 -15.35
CA ILE A 205 -9.13 -13.41 -14.49
C ILE A 205 -10.52 -12.94 -14.01
N GLN A 206 -11.56 -13.56 -14.59
CA GLN A 206 -12.95 -13.26 -14.29
C GLN A 206 -13.46 -14.14 -13.13
N GLY A 207 -14.38 -13.60 -12.35
CA GLY A 207 -15.01 -14.29 -11.22
C GLY A 207 -14.33 -14.01 -9.89
N PHE A 208 -15.15 -13.74 -8.89
CA PHE A 208 -14.70 -13.39 -7.53
C PHE A 208 -13.71 -14.43 -6.99
N TRP A 209 -14.09 -15.72 -7.01
CA TRP A 209 -13.29 -16.82 -6.45
C TRP A 209 -11.92 -16.99 -7.09
N LYS A 210 -11.81 -16.84 -8.43
CA LYS A 210 -10.52 -16.97 -9.11
C LYS A 210 -9.59 -15.80 -8.80
N GLY A 211 -10.14 -14.59 -8.77
CA GLY A 211 -9.40 -13.38 -8.42
C GLY A 211 -8.94 -13.40 -6.96
N THR A 212 -9.83 -13.69 -6.02
CA THR A 212 -9.48 -13.78 -4.61
C THR A 212 -8.51 -14.92 -4.34
N PHE A 213 -8.64 -16.07 -5.02
CA PHE A 213 -7.67 -17.17 -4.89
C PHE A 213 -6.26 -16.73 -5.28
N ALA A 214 -6.09 -16.02 -6.40
CA ALA A 214 -4.77 -15.53 -6.83
C ALA A 214 -4.12 -14.59 -5.80
N ILE A 215 -4.91 -13.73 -5.15
CA ILE A 215 -4.44 -12.87 -4.06
C ILE A 215 -4.04 -13.71 -2.84
N HIS A 216 -4.90 -14.62 -2.40
CA HIS A 216 -4.61 -15.49 -1.24
C HIS A 216 -3.38 -16.36 -1.46
N LEU A 217 -3.20 -16.90 -2.68
CA LEU A 217 -2.03 -17.69 -3.05
C LEU A 217 -0.74 -16.87 -2.95
N ALA A 218 -0.75 -15.63 -3.47
CA ALA A 218 0.41 -14.74 -3.39
C ALA A 218 0.76 -14.38 -1.94
N THR A 219 -0.26 -14.06 -1.11
CA THR A 219 -0.08 -13.81 0.32
C THR A 219 0.44 -15.05 1.04
N TYR A 220 -0.15 -16.22 0.78
CA TYR A 220 0.23 -17.47 1.44
C TYR A 220 1.69 -17.83 1.19
N ILE A 221 2.14 -17.78 -0.08
CA ILE A 221 3.53 -18.12 -0.43
C ILE A 221 4.49 -17.13 0.23
N SER A 222 4.25 -15.82 0.07
CA SER A 222 5.16 -14.79 0.59
C SER A 222 5.22 -14.76 2.11
N VAL A 223 4.08 -14.87 2.81
CA VAL A 223 4.04 -14.99 4.28
C VAL A 223 4.64 -16.30 4.74
N GLY A 224 4.38 -17.42 4.06
CA GLY A 224 4.95 -18.72 4.39
C GLY A 224 6.49 -18.70 4.39
N ILE A 225 7.10 -18.09 3.36
CA ILE A 225 8.56 -17.90 3.29
C ILE A 225 9.03 -17.06 4.48
N TYR A 226 8.36 -15.96 4.80
CA TYR A 226 8.73 -15.12 5.94
C TYR A 226 8.68 -15.88 7.27
N LEU A 227 7.63 -16.66 7.50
CA LEU A 227 7.48 -17.43 8.74
C LEU A 227 8.52 -18.56 8.85
N ILE A 228 8.94 -19.17 7.74
CA ILE A 228 10.06 -20.12 7.73
C ILE A 228 11.37 -19.42 8.15
N ILE A 229 11.62 -18.22 7.62
CA ILE A 229 12.78 -17.41 8.00
C ILE A 229 12.72 -17.04 9.49
N LEU A 230 11.57 -16.59 10.00
CA LEU A 230 11.39 -16.31 11.43
C LEU A 230 11.66 -17.54 12.31
N ASN A 231 11.18 -18.70 11.88
CA ASN A 231 11.48 -19.97 12.54
C ASN A 231 12.98 -20.25 12.63
N ALA A 232 13.71 -20.02 11.53
CA ALA A 232 15.15 -20.23 11.48
C ALA A 232 15.94 -19.21 12.33
N MET A 233 15.42 -17.98 12.48
CA MET A 233 16.08 -16.91 13.23
C MET A 233 15.83 -16.97 14.74
N ILE A 234 14.59 -17.22 15.16
CA ILE A 234 14.17 -17.08 16.56
C ILE A 234 14.18 -18.44 17.26
N GLY A 235 13.91 -19.53 16.54
CA GLY A 235 13.70 -20.85 17.13
C GLY A 235 12.48 -20.90 18.08
N GLY A 236 12.27 -22.05 18.72
CA GLY A 236 11.32 -22.19 19.86
C GLY A 236 9.83 -22.25 19.54
N TYR A 237 9.34 -21.61 18.47
CA TYR A 237 7.91 -21.63 18.10
C TYR A 237 7.69 -21.95 16.62
N PRO A 238 6.83 -22.93 16.25
CA PRO A 238 6.67 -23.39 14.88
C PRO A 238 5.72 -22.47 14.06
N PHE A 239 6.06 -21.19 13.93
CA PHE A 239 5.29 -20.19 13.16
C PHE A 239 4.88 -20.69 11.77
N SER A 240 5.84 -21.27 11.04
CA SER A 240 5.65 -21.84 9.71
C SER A 240 4.70 -23.03 9.68
N ALA A 241 4.65 -23.87 10.71
CA ALA A 241 3.73 -25.03 10.72
C ALA A 241 2.27 -24.59 10.77
N ILE A 242 1.95 -23.53 11.52
CA ILE A 242 0.59 -22.97 11.61
C ILE A 242 0.14 -22.42 10.26
N ALA A 243 1.01 -21.64 9.59
CA ALA A 243 0.67 -21.10 8.28
C ALA A 243 0.63 -22.19 7.21
N LEU A 244 1.65 -23.05 7.13
CA LEU A 244 1.75 -24.06 6.07
C LEU A 244 0.60 -25.08 6.15
N VAL A 245 0.31 -25.59 7.35
CA VAL A 245 -0.75 -26.58 7.55
C VAL A 245 -2.13 -25.91 7.66
N GLY A 246 -2.28 -24.93 8.55
CA GLY A 246 -3.56 -24.30 8.83
C GLY A 246 -4.09 -23.49 7.64
N TRP A 247 -3.28 -22.57 7.11
CA TRP A 247 -3.71 -21.76 5.96
C TRP A 247 -3.68 -22.57 4.65
N GLY A 248 -2.83 -23.60 4.57
CA GLY A 248 -2.76 -24.48 3.40
C GLY A 248 -4.08 -25.22 3.14
N ILE A 249 -4.75 -25.68 4.20
CA ILE A 249 -6.10 -26.28 4.10
C ILE A 249 -7.10 -25.27 3.53
N GLY A 250 -7.12 -24.04 4.07
CA GLY A 250 -8.00 -22.98 3.59
C GLY A 250 -7.74 -22.62 2.12
N LEU A 251 -6.47 -22.56 1.72
CA LEU A 251 -6.08 -22.33 0.33
C LEU A 251 -6.50 -23.48 -0.60
N GLY A 252 -6.38 -24.73 -0.14
CA GLY A 252 -6.87 -25.91 -0.87
C GLY A 252 -8.38 -25.89 -1.08
N ILE A 253 -9.15 -25.54 -0.05
CA ILE A 253 -10.60 -25.36 -0.16
C ILE A 253 -10.92 -24.24 -1.16
N HIS A 254 -10.21 -23.11 -1.08
CA HIS A 254 -10.41 -21.99 -2.00
C HIS A 254 -10.10 -22.37 -3.45
N TYR A 255 -9.04 -23.15 -3.69
CA TYR A 255 -8.71 -23.68 -5.02
C TYR A 255 -9.85 -24.51 -5.60
N ILE A 256 -10.42 -25.43 -4.81
CA ILE A 256 -11.55 -26.28 -5.23
C ILE A 256 -12.75 -25.40 -5.63
N ILE A 257 -13.08 -24.40 -4.82
CA ILE A 257 -14.19 -23.46 -5.10
C ILE A 257 -13.92 -22.64 -6.37
N ALA A 258 -12.67 -22.25 -6.61
CA ALA A 258 -12.31 -21.36 -7.72
C ALA A 258 -12.17 -22.07 -9.07
N TYR A 259 -11.76 -23.34 -9.11
CA TYR A 259 -11.36 -24.02 -10.36
C TYR A 259 -11.97 -25.40 -10.61
N VAL A 260 -12.51 -26.07 -9.58
CA VAL A 260 -13.00 -27.46 -9.70
C VAL A 260 -14.53 -27.53 -9.76
N ARG A 261 -15.22 -26.55 -9.17
CA ARG A 261 -16.65 -26.29 -9.39
C ARG A 261 -16.88 -25.46 -10.64
#